data_AF-A0A9P5LDS8-F1
#
_entry.id   AF-A0A9P5LDS8-F1
#
_cell.length_a   1.000
_cell.length_b   1.000
_cell.length_c   1.000
_cell.angle_alpha   90.00
_cell.angle_beta   90.00
_cell.angle_gamma   90.00
#
_symmetry.space_group_name_H-M   'P 1'
#
loop_
_entity.id
_entity.type
_entity.pdbx_description
1 polymer ?
#
loop_
_entity_poly.entity_id
_entity_poly.type
_entity_poly.pdbx_seq_one_letter_code
_entity_poly.pdbx_strand_id
1 'polypeptide(L)'
;MLLSKIFALVSLASTALASGDTITAAMGTISSTTTELETTVSGWNGKPLGTLPIIIKSTKLLIDIKSGTTTAEDSAVLSLGEALQVAQATNSLAAVVEPALDTIVAAKPKFDALLLGPIILLNLELQKKATEDFSSAVVEKVPEALQAVAEALVQPILDAFDAAIDAYAL
;
A
#
# COMPACT_ATOMS: atom_id res chain seq x y z
N MET A 1 3.95 -64.14 -8.79
CA MET A 1 3.26 -63.38 -7.72
C MET A 1 4.13 -62.18 -7.38
N LEU A 2 3.76 -61.02 -7.91
CA LEU A 2 4.55 -59.77 -7.88
C LEU A 2 4.40 -59.09 -6.52
N LEU A 3 5.54 -58.84 -5.86
CA LEU A 3 5.63 -58.16 -4.58
C LEU A 3 5.17 -56.70 -4.69
N SER A 4 4.28 -56.36 -3.76
CA SER A 4 3.67 -55.06 -3.49
C SER A 4 4.69 -53.92 -3.39
N LYS A 5 4.54 -52.89 -4.24
CA LYS A 5 5.26 -51.62 -4.10
C LYS A 5 4.39 -50.65 -3.32
N ILE A 6 4.72 -50.46 -2.05
CA ILE A 6 4.18 -49.39 -1.20
C ILE A 6 4.75 -48.07 -1.73
N PHE A 7 3.92 -47.28 -2.40
CA PHE A 7 4.20 -45.87 -2.66
C PHE A 7 3.96 -45.11 -1.36
N ALA A 8 5.03 -44.78 -0.64
CA ALA A 8 4.98 -43.79 0.41
C ALA A 8 4.80 -42.41 -0.26
N LEU A 9 3.57 -41.89 -0.23
CA LEU A 9 3.29 -40.48 -0.46
C LEU A 9 3.90 -39.71 0.73
N VAL A 10 5.14 -39.27 0.58
CA VAL A 10 5.67 -38.17 1.39
C VAL A 10 4.95 -36.93 0.88
N SER A 11 3.90 -36.49 1.60
CA SER A 11 3.40 -35.14 1.45
C SER A 11 4.51 -34.20 1.89
N LEU A 12 5.23 -33.61 0.93
CA LEU A 12 5.97 -32.39 1.22
C LEU A 12 4.90 -31.38 1.62
N ALA A 13 4.78 -31.15 2.92
CA ALA A 13 4.29 -29.88 3.40
C ALA A 13 5.27 -28.85 2.87
N SER A 14 5.01 -28.35 1.66
CA SER A 14 5.61 -27.13 1.18
C SER A 14 5.40 -26.14 2.30
N THR A 15 6.46 -25.82 3.03
CA THR A 15 6.44 -24.73 4.00
C THR A 15 5.98 -23.53 3.19
N ALA A 16 4.71 -23.12 3.35
CA ALA A 16 4.21 -21.86 2.84
C ALA A 16 5.17 -20.82 3.41
N LEU A 17 6.11 -20.37 2.60
CA LEU A 17 7.05 -19.34 2.99
C LEU A 17 6.20 -18.09 3.25
N ALA A 18 5.96 -17.81 4.53
CA ALA A 18 5.86 -16.47 5.09
C ALA A 18 4.98 -15.47 4.30
N SER A 19 3.82 -15.89 3.81
CA SER A 19 2.95 -15.05 2.95
C SER A 19 2.42 -13.83 3.72
N GLY A 20 2.17 -13.98 5.03
CA GLY A 20 1.87 -12.83 5.90
C GLY A 20 3.08 -11.90 6.10
N ASP A 21 4.27 -12.44 6.35
CA ASP A 21 5.47 -11.64 6.61
C ASP A 21 5.91 -10.86 5.36
N THR A 22 5.78 -11.44 4.16
CA THR A 22 6.13 -10.75 2.91
C THR A 22 5.19 -9.61 2.61
N ILE A 23 3.87 -9.80 2.78
CA ILE A 23 2.88 -8.73 2.62
C ILE A 23 3.11 -7.62 3.67
N THR A 24 3.33 -7.98 4.93
CA THR A 24 3.58 -6.98 5.99
C THR A 24 4.91 -6.24 5.79
N ALA A 25 5.94 -6.89 5.24
CA ALA A 25 7.19 -6.23 4.85
C ALA A 25 6.99 -5.24 3.69
N ALA A 26 6.15 -5.59 2.70
CA ALA A 26 5.76 -4.67 1.64
C ALA A 26 5.00 -3.45 2.21
N MET A 27 4.04 -3.67 3.11
CA MET A 27 3.35 -2.59 3.82
C MET A 27 4.32 -1.71 4.61
N GLY A 28 5.30 -2.30 5.30
CA GLY A 28 6.35 -1.55 6.01
C GLY A 28 7.20 -0.68 5.07
N THR A 29 7.51 -1.17 3.88
CA THR A 29 8.21 -0.39 2.84
C THR A 29 7.36 0.78 2.36
N ILE A 30 6.07 0.55 2.09
CA ILE A 30 5.11 1.57 1.68
C ILE A 30 4.97 2.64 2.77
N SER A 31 4.80 2.25 4.05
CA SER A 31 4.73 3.17 5.18
C SER A 31 5.99 4.02 5.28
N SER A 32 7.18 3.40 5.19
CA SER A 32 8.45 4.13 5.24
C SER A 32 8.54 5.18 4.14
N THR A 33 8.25 4.81 2.89
CA THR A 33 8.32 5.76 1.76
C THR A 33 7.25 6.85 1.88
N THR A 34 6.07 6.53 2.43
CA THR A 34 5.01 7.50 2.72
C THR A 34 5.45 8.54 3.75
N THR A 35 6.05 8.11 4.87
CA THR A 35 6.63 9.03 5.88
C THR A 35 7.75 9.89 5.31
N GLU A 36 8.60 9.34 4.43
CA GLU A 36 9.65 10.12 3.77
C GLU A 36 9.06 11.19 2.83
N LEU A 37 8.00 10.85 2.10
CA LEU A 37 7.28 11.80 1.25
C LEU A 37 6.65 12.92 2.09
N GLU A 38 5.90 12.57 3.15
CA GLU A 38 5.32 13.51 4.11
C GLU A 38 6.38 14.46 4.68
N THR A 39 7.49 13.92 5.18
CA THR A 39 8.60 14.70 5.73
C THR A 39 9.18 15.66 4.69
N THR A 40 9.30 15.21 3.44
CA THR A 40 9.80 16.02 2.34
C THR A 40 8.85 17.17 2.01
N VAL A 41 7.54 16.92 1.95
CA VAL A 41 6.52 17.93 1.64
C VAL A 41 6.38 18.94 2.77
N SER A 42 6.32 18.47 4.02
CA SER A 42 6.21 19.33 5.22
C SER A 42 7.43 20.24 5.37
N GLY A 43 8.64 19.73 5.16
CA GLY A 43 9.89 20.49 5.21
C GLY A 43 10.13 21.42 4.02
N TRP A 44 9.33 21.32 2.96
CA TRP A 44 9.54 22.09 1.74
C TRP A 44 9.05 23.54 1.86
N ASN A 45 9.90 24.48 1.42
CA ASN A 45 9.66 25.92 1.54
C ASN A 45 8.93 26.56 0.35
N GLY A 46 8.42 25.76 -0.59
CA GLY A 46 7.71 26.27 -1.78
C GLY A 46 8.62 26.64 -2.96
N LYS A 47 9.95 26.50 -2.86
CA LYS A 47 10.86 26.83 -3.96
C LYS A 47 10.87 25.73 -5.04
N PRO A 48 10.93 26.08 -6.34
CA PRO A 48 10.88 25.12 -7.44
C PRO A 48 11.86 23.95 -7.33
N LEU A 49 13.13 24.20 -6.99
CA LEU A 49 14.12 23.11 -6.91
C LEU A 49 13.83 22.10 -5.78
N GLY A 50 13.04 22.49 -4.78
CA GLY A 50 12.62 21.62 -3.69
C GLY A 50 11.50 20.64 -4.06
N THR A 51 10.93 20.73 -5.27
CA THR A 51 9.93 19.76 -5.75
C THR A 51 10.57 18.47 -6.28
N LEU A 52 11.84 18.51 -6.68
CA LEU A 52 12.53 17.32 -7.21
C LEU A 52 12.55 16.16 -6.20
N PRO A 53 12.92 16.36 -4.91
CA PRO A 53 12.81 15.30 -3.91
C PRO A 53 11.38 14.77 -3.74
N ILE A 54 10.37 15.64 -3.79
CA ILE A 54 8.95 15.26 -3.66
C ILE A 54 8.56 14.31 -4.80
N ILE A 55 8.91 14.67 -6.05
CA ILE A 55 8.62 13.85 -7.24
C ILE A 55 9.31 12.49 -7.14
N ILE A 56 10.58 12.46 -6.71
CA ILE A 56 11.33 11.21 -6.55
C ILE A 56 10.66 10.30 -5.51
N LYS A 57 10.28 10.85 -4.35
CA LYS A 57 9.65 10.08 -3.26
C LYS A 57 8.25 9.60 -3.64
N SER A 58 7.44 10.44 -4.29
CA SER A 58 6.13 10.05 -4.81
C SER A 58 6.24 8.95 -5.88
N THR A 59 7.20 9.06 -6.79
CA THR A 59 7.45 8.02 -7.81
C THR A 59 7.88 6.71 -7.15
N LYS A 60 8.78 6.78 -6.16
CA LYS A 60 9.20 5.62 -5.39
C LYS A 60 8.02 4.99 -4.65
N LEU A 61 7.14 5.78 -4.04
CA LEU A 61 5.96 5.28 -3.35
C LEU A 61 5.05 4.50 -4.29
N LEU A 62 4.77 5.04 -5.49
CA LEU A 62 4.00 4.34 -6.51
C LEU A 62 4.66 3.01 -6.94
N ILE A 63 5.98 2.97 -7.05
CA ILE A 63 6.74 1.75 -7.36
C ILE A 63 6.61 0.74 -6.22
N ASP A 64 6.78 1.18 -4.98
CA ASP A 64 6.71 0.33 -3.79
C ASP A 64 5.31 -0.27 -3.62
N ILE A 65 4.24 0.51 -3.87
CA ILE A 65 2.85 0.02 -3.87
C ILE A 65 2.67 -1.07 -4.93
N LYS A 66 3.09 -0.82 -6.18
CA LYS A 66 2.98 -1.82 -7.26
C LYS A 66 3.78 -3.08 -6.98
N SER A 67 4.98 -2.95 -6.41
CA SER A 67 5.79 -4.09 -5.97
C SER A 67 5.09 -4.85 -4.84
N GLY A 68 4.41 -4.15 -3.94
CA GLY A 68 3.55 -4.72 -2.91
C GLY A 68 2.37 -5.49 -3.50
N THR A 69 1.73 -4.97 -4.56
CA THR A 69 0.66 -5.66 -5.30
C THR A 69 1.16 -6.99 -5.84
N THR A 70 2.28 -7.01 -6.59
CA THR A 70 2.86 -8.27 -7.09
C THR A 70 3.24 -9.22 -5.96
N THR A 71 3.79 -8.70 -4.85
CA THR A 71 4.10 -9.52 -3.67
C THR A 71 2.84 -10.17 -3.08
N ALA A 72 1.75 -9.41 -2.98
CA ALA A 72 0.47 -9.92 -2.52
C ALA A 72 -0.08 -10.96 -3.50
N GLU A 73 -0.12 -10.67 -4.81
CA GLU A 73 -0.59 -11.60 -5.86
C GLU A 73 0.15 -12.95 -5.84
N ASP A 74 1.47 -12.92 -5.66
CA ASP A 74 2.34 -14.11 -5.61
C ASP A 74 2.26 -14.87 -4.28
N SER A 75 1.63 -14.28 -3.26
CA SER A 75 1.49 -14.89 -1.94
C SER A 75 0.41 -15.99 -1.91
N ALA A 76 0.61 -16.97 -1.02
CA ALA A 76 -0.41 -17.98 -0.75
C ALA A 76 -1.57 -17.38 0.06
N VAL A 77 -2.70 -18.09 0.11
CA VAL A 77 -3.80 -17.76 1.04
C VAL A 77 -3.26 -17.78 2.47
N LEU A 78 -3.58 -16.73 3.23
CA LEU A 78 -3.11 -16.51 4.57
C LEU A 78 -3.78 -17.47 5.56
N SER A 79 -3.01 -17.94 6.53
CA SER A 79 -3.59 -18.49 7.76
C SER A 79 -4.32 -17.39 8.55
N LEU A 80 -5.16 -17.80 9.51
CA LEU A 80 -5.85 -16.86 10.39
C LEU A 80 -4.88 -15.94 11.17
N GLY A 81 -3.74 -16.50 11.60
CA GLY A 81 -2.71 -15.74 12.31
C GLY A 81 -2.03 -14.70 11.41
N GLU A 82 -1.68 -15.07 10.19
CA GLU A 82 -1.11 -14.14 9.19
C GLU A 82 -2.13 -13.07 8.79
N ALA A 83 -3.39 -13.43 8.59
CA ALA A 83 -4.45 -12.46 8.30
C ALA A 83 -4.61 -11.41 9.41
N LEU A 84 -4.47 -11.81 10.68
CA LEU A 84 -4.49 -10.90 11.82
C LEU A 84 -3.25 -9.97 11.85
N GLN A 85 -2.08 -10.46 11.44
CA GLN A 85 -0.88 -9.62 11.33
C GLN A 85 -1.02 -8.60 10.20
N VAL A 86 -1.52 -9.04 9.03
CA VAL A 86 -1.81 -8.16 7.90
C VAL A 86 -2.83 -7.10 8.29
N ALA A 87 -3.91 -7.47 8.99
CA ALA A 87 -4.90 -6.51 9.50
C ALA A 87 -4.29 -5.43 10.42
N GLN A 88 -3.34 -5.80 11.29
CA GLN A 88 -2.62 -4.84 12.14
C GLN A 88 -1.71 -3.93 11.32
N ALA A 89 -1.02 -4.47 10.31
CA ALA A 89 -0.18 -3.70 9.41
C ALA A 89 -1.01 -2.72 8.56
N THR A 90 -2.21 -3.11 8.10
CA THR A 90 -3.15 -2.21 7.40
C THR A 90 -3.56 -1.03 8.27
N ASN A 91 -3.93 -1.26 9.53
CA ASN A 91 -4.25 -0.16 10.47
C ASN A 91 -3.06 0.77 10.69
N SER A 92 -1.86 0.20 10.80
CA SER A 92 -0.62 0.98 10.96
C SER A 92 -0.31 1.81 9.69
N LEU A 93 -0.61 1.27 8.52
CA LEU A 93 -0.47 1.97 7.25
C LEU A 93 -1.48 3.14 7.15
N ALA A 94 -2.73 2.94 7.56
CA ALA A 94 -3.74 4.01 7.60
C ALA A 94 -3.28 5.20 8.46
N ALA A 95 -2.73 4.92 9.64
CA ALA A 95 -2.19 5.95 10.53
C ALA A 95 -1.01 6.75 9.97
N VAL A 96 -0.38 6.29 8.87
CA VAL A 96 0.72 6.98 8.18
C VAL A 96 0.23 7.66 6.90
N VAL A 97 -0.67 7.03 6.15
CA VAL A 97 -1.18 7.57 4.88
C VAL A 97 -2.08 8.78 5.12
N GLU A 98 -2.95 8.75 6.12
CA GLU A 98 -3.85 9.87 6.43
C GLU A 98 -3.08 11.19 6.69
N PRO A 99 -2.10 11.27 7.62
CA PRO A 99 -1.32 12.49 7.82
C PRO A 99 -0.49 12.94 6.60
N ALA A 100 -0.01 11.98 5.80
CA ALA A 100 0.74 12.29 4.59
C ALA A 100 -0.14 12.99 3.54
N LEU A 101 -1.38 12.52 3.36
CA LEU A 101 -2.37 13.15 2.47
C LEU A 101 -2.78 14.52 2.99
N ASP A 102 -3.05 14.66 4.29
CA ASP A 102 -3.32 15.96 4.91
C ASP A 102 -2.17 16.95 4.71
N THR A 103 -0.93 16.48 4.83
CA THR A 103 0.27 17.29 4.59
C THR A 103 0.37 17.74 3.13
N ILE A 104 0.03 16.88 2.18
CA ILE A 104 -0.02 17.22 0.75
C ILE A 104 -1.09 18.28 0.51
N VAL A 105 -2.31 18.10 1.03
CA VAL A 105 -3.40 19.08 0.95
C VAL A 105 -3.00 20.42 1.56
N ALA A 106 -2.39 20.43 2.74
CA ALA A 106 -1.90 21.65 3.38
C ALA A 106 -0.82 22.38 2.56
N ALA A 107 -0.05 21.65 1.75
CA ALA A 107 0.95 22.21 0.86
C ALA A 107 0.36 22.72 -0.48
N LYS A 108 -0.94 22.52 -0.77
CA LYS A 108 -1.59 22.94 -2.02
C LYS A 108 -1.26 24.38 -2.44
N PRO A 109 -1.32 25.41 -1.57
CA PRO A 109 -0.98 26.78 -1.99
C PRO A 109 0.44 26.93 -2.53
N LYS A 110 1.40 26.15 -2.03
CA LYS A 110 2.79 26.15 -2.52
C LYS A 110 2.90 25.47 -3.88
N PHE A 111 2.18 24.37 -4.08
CA PHE A 111 2.12 23.69 -5.39
C PHE A 111 1.42 24.55 -6.43
N ASP A 112 0.33 25.21 -6.07
CA ASP A 112 -0.44 26.09 -6.95
C ASP A 112 0.38 27.32 -7.37
N ALA A 113 1.17 27.89 -6.46
CA ALA A 113 2.11 28.97 -6.79
C ALA A 113 3.17 28.56 -7.84
N LEU A 114 3.39 27.26 -8.02
CA LEU A 114 4.27 26.68 -9.04
C LEU A 114 3.52 26.08 -10.23
N LEU A 115 2.19 26.25 -10.29
CA LEU A 115 1.32 25.67 -11.32
C LEU A 115 1.35 24.12 -11.37
N LEU A 116 1.59 23.49 -10.21
CA LEU A 116 1.71 22.03 -10.09
C LEU A 116 0.41 21.33 -9.68
N GLY A 117 -0.64 22.05 -9.31
CA GLY A 117 -1.93 21.49 -8.86
C GLY A 117 -2.44 20.32 -9.72
N PRO A 118 -2.55 20.45 -11.06
CA PRO A 118 -3.01 19.36 -11.92
C PRO A 118 -2.13 18.10 -11.90
N ILE A 119 -0.81 18.27 -11.71
CA ILE A 119 0.13 17.14 -11.64
C ILE A 119 -0.01 16.44 -10.29
N ILE A 120 -0.25 17.18 -9.20
CA ILE A 120 -0.51 16.58 -7.89
C ILE A 120 -1.83 15.81 -7.90
N LEU A 121 -2.89 16.38 -8.49
CA LEU A 121 -4.17 15.69 -8.68
C LEU A 121 -3.99 14.35 -9.40
N LEU A 122 -3.34 14.36 -10.57
CA LEU A 122 -3.04 13.14 -11.33
C LEU A 122 -2.25 12.13 -10.50
N ASN A 123 -1.30 12.59 -9.69
CA ASN A 123 -0.50 11.72 -8.85
C ASN A 123 -1.32 11.08 -7.71
N LEU A 124 -2.24 11.83 -7.09
CA LEU A 124 -3.16 11.31 -6.08
C LEU A 124 -4.07 10.23 -6.68
N GLU A 125 -4.65 10.48 -7.86
CA GLU A 125 -5.49 9.51 -8.57
C GLU A 125 -4.72 8.21 -8.89
N LEU A 126 -3.48 8.34 -9.40
CA LEU A 126 -2.63 7.19 -9.72
C LEU A 126 -2.26 6.38 -8.48
N GLN A 127 -1.95 7.05 -7.36
CA GLN A 127 -1.62 6.37 -6.11
C GLN A 127 -2.84 5.75 -5.43
N LYS A 128 -4.01 6.40 -5.49
CA LYS A 128 -5.27 5.80 -5.04
C LYS A 128 -5.53 4.52 -5.81
N LYS A 129 -5.47 4.56 -7.15
CA LYS A 129 -5.70 3.39 -7.99
C LYS A 129 -4.71 2.25 -7.70
N ALA A 130 -3.43 2.57 -7.50
CA ALA A 130 -2.43 1.57 -7.12
C ALA A 130 -2.71 0.98 -5.73
N THR A 131 -3.19 1.80 -4.79
CA THR A 131 -3.61 1.34 -3.45
C THR A 131 -4.82 0.41 -3.54
N GLU A 132 -5.83 0.75 -4.35
CA GLU A 132 -6.98 -0.13 -4.61
C GLU A 132 -6.56 -1.50 -5.15
N ASP A 133 -5.61 -1.52 -6.10
CA ASP A 133 -5.06 -2.76 -6.67
C ASP A 133 -4.30 -3.58 -5.62
N PHE A 134 -3.42 -2.92 -4.84
CA PHE A 134 -2.71 -3.57 -3.75
C PHE A 134 -3.66 -4.15 -2.70
N SER A 135 -4.64 -3.38 -2.25
CA SER A 135 -5.62 -3.79 -1.26
C SER A 135 -6.48 -4.95 -1.75
N SER A 136 -6.91 -4.93 -3.01
CA SER A 136 -7.65 -6.04 -3.62
C SER A 136 -6.82 -7.33 -3.62
N ALA A 137 -5.55 -7.25 -4.05
CA ALA A 137 -4.64 -8.39 -4.04
C ALA A 137 -4.42 -8.95 -2.62
N VAL A 138 -4.33 -8.10 -1.60
CA VAL A 138 -4.23 -8.53 -0.20
C VAL A 138 -5.52 -9.20 0.28
N VAL A 139 -6.69 -8.62 -0.01
CA VAL A 139 -8.00 -9.19 0.36
C VAL A 139 -8.19 -10.58 -0.26
N GLU A 140 -7.77 -10.80 -1.50
CA GLU A 140 -7.82 -12.12 -2.14
C GLU A 140 -7.00 -13.19 -1.40
N LYS A 141 -5.99 -12.80 -0.61
CA LYS A 141 -5.21 -13.73 0.22
C LYS A 141 -5.82 -13.95 1.60
N VAL A 142 -6.77 -13.12 2.04
CA VAL A 142 -7.47 -13.30 3.30
C VAL A 142 -8.50 -14.44 3.18
N PRO A 143 -8.66 -15.31 4.20
CA PRO A 143 -9.71 -16.33 4.21
C PRO A 143 -11.10 -15.71 3.93
N GLU A 144 -11.91 -16.37 3.10
CA GLU A 144 -13.21 -15.87 2.61
C GLU A 144 -14.10 -15.29 3.73
N ALA A 145 -14.16 -15.97 4.87
CA ALA A 145 -14.95 -15.55 6.04
C ALA A 145 -14.54 -14.19 6.64
N LEU A 146 -13.37 -13.67 6.28
CA LEU A 146 -12.79 -12.42 6.80
C LEU A 146 -12.61 -11.34 5.71
N GLN A 147 -12.92 -11.63 4.44
CA GLN A 147 -12.67 -10.67 3.35
C GLN A 147 -13.45 -9.37 3.52
N ALA A 148 -14.73 -9.44 3.92
CA ALA A 148 -15.53 -8.24 4.21
C ALA A 148 -14.94 -7.39 5.35
N VAL A 149 -14.28 -8.01 6.33
CA VAL A 149 -13.57 -7.28 7.39
C VAL A 149 -12.31 -6.64 6.84
N ALA A 150 -11.55 -7.36 6.00
CA ALA A 150 -10.35 -6.82 5.36
C ALA A 150 -10.64 -5.64 4.44
N GLU A 151 -11.73 -5.68 3.66
CA GLU A 151 -12.21 -4.56 2.84
C GLU A 151 -12.51 -3.34 3.71
N ALA A 152 -13.25 -3.53 4.82
CA ALA A 152 -13.57 -2.45 5.74
C ALA A 152 -12.35 -1.79 6.39
N LEU A 153 -11.25 -2.55 6.59
CA LEU A 153 -10.01 -2.02 7.17
C LEU A 153 -9.23 -1.10 6.21
N VAL A 154 -9.41 -1.27 4.90
CA VAL A 154 -8.74 -0.44 3.89
C VAL A 154 -9.51 0.85 3.63
N GLN A 155 -10.82 0.87 3.86
CA GLN A 155 -11.69 1.99 3.50
C GLN A 155 -11.21 3.37 4.00
N PRO A 156 -10.72 3.54 5.24
CA PRO A 156 -10.22 4.84 5.71
C PRO A 156 -9.08 5.41 4.84
N ILE A 157 -8.22 4.54 4.29
CA ILE A 157 -7.14 4.95 3.38
C ILE A 157 -7.72 5.48 2.07
N LEU A 158 -8.72 4.79 1.51
CA LEU A 158 -9.35 5.19 0.25
C LEU A 158 -10.14 6.49 0.40
N ASP A 159 -10.85 6.64 1.51
CA ASP A 159 -11.59 7.85 1.86
C ASP A 159 -10.65 9.06 2.01
N ALA A 160 -9.47 8.87 2.62
CA ALA A 160 -8.46 9.91 2.74
C ALA A 160 -7.91 10.33 1.36
N PHE A 161 -7.69 9.38 0.45
CA PHE A 161 -7.32 9.70 -0.93
C PHE A 161 -8.42 10.50 -1.63
N ASP A 162 -9.69 10.12 -1.48
CA ASP A 162 -10.83 10.85 -2.06
C ASP A 162 -10.90 12.29 -1.54
N ALA A 163 -10.75 12.49 -0.23
CA ALA A 163 -10.70 13.83 0.35
C ALA A 163 -9.54 14.68 -0.19
N ALA A 164 -8.36 14.09 -0.38
CA ALA A 164 -7.20 14.79 -0.94
C ALA A 164 -7.38 15.11 -2.44
N ILE A 165 -7.95 14.19 -3.22
CA ILE A 165 -8.29 14.39 -4.63
C ILE A 165 -9.30 15.53 -4.77
N ASP A 166 -10.37 15.53 -3.98
CA ASP A 166 -11.38 16.58 -3.97
C ASP A 166 -10.76 17.95 -3.65
N ALA A 167 -9.84 18.00 -2.69
CA ALA A 167 -9.14 19.24 -2.34
C ALA A 167 -8.28 19.80 -3.48
N TYR A 168 -7.80 18.97 -4.42
CA TYR A 168 -7.00 19.37 -5.58
C TYR A 168 -7.80 19.56 -6.87
N ALA A 169 -9.02 19.03 -6.94
CA ALA A 169 -9.94 19.24 -8.05
C ALA A 169 -10.60 20.63 -8.05
N LEU A 170 -10.54 21.34 -6.92
CA LEU A 170 -11.10 22.68 -6.67
C LEU A 170 -10.03 23.79 -6.74
#